data_AF-E8R0T3-F1
#
_entry.id   AF-E8R0T3-F1
#
_cell.length_a   1.000
_cell.length_b   1.000
_cell.length_c   1.000
_cell.angle_alpha   90.00
_cell.angle_beta   90.00
_cell.angle_gamma   90.00
#
_symmetry.space_group_name_H-M   'P 1'
#
loop_
_entity.id
_entity.type
_entity.pdbx_description
1 polymer ?
#
loop_
_entity_poly.entity_id
_entity_poly.type
_entity_poly.pdbx_seq_one_letter_code
_entity_poly.pdbx_strand_id
1 'polypeptide(L)'
;MLPAHLLWPTIFLTLGFLMLMAEVFIPSGGLIGLAALTFLGLSLWHAFSYSTSLGLTFMLTMAIVLPFVVSFMIYMWPRTPLGRRMILAPPGEDEEEPDAESFRESERSLRLDRLVGEYGKTLTPLRPSGAVEFNNRRLDALAEEGLVPAGKLVRAVGTRGCQLIVRQVDETMMSQLIHGDLDLDSHAESPRNPDGTATTNQTTAAPPEQSPSTQAQPQPRRPLSDFNLD
;
A
#
# COMPACT_ATOMS: atom_id res chain seq x y z
N MET A 1 26.51 -37.83 -35.47
CA MET A 1 27.65 -37.03 -34.95
C MET A 1 27.35 -35.58 -35.22
N LEU A 2 27.19 -34.74 -34.19
CA LEU A 2 27.02 -33.30 -34.40
C LEU A 2 28.31 -32.77 -35.04
N PRO A 3 28.21 -31.94 -36.08
CA PRO A 3 29.40 -31.46 -36.76
C PRO A 3 30.18 -30.51 -35.85
N ALA A 4 31.52 -30.54 -35.94
CA ALA A 4 32.40 -29.84 -35.01
C ALA A 4 32.16 -28.33 -34.95
N HIS A 5 31.69 -27.72 -36.05
CA HIS A 5 31.35 -26.30 -36.12
C HIS A 5 30.07 -25.93 -35.34
N LEU A 6 29.20 -26.89 -35.02
CA LEU A 6 28.04 -26.69 -34.14
C LEU A 6 28.36 -26.94 -32.66
N LEU A 7 29.29 -27.85 -32.37
CA LEU A 7 29.57 -28.29 -31.00
C LEU A 7 30.05 -27.13 -30.11
N TRP A 8 31.10 -26.43 -30.53
CA TRP A 8 31.69 -25.32 -29.78
C TRP A 8 30.72 -24.17 -29.48
N PRO A 9 30.02 -23.57 -30.46
CA PRO A 9 29.08 -22.49 -30.16
C PRO A 9 27.94 -22.98 -29.26
N THR A 10 27.45 -24.21 -29.44
CA THR A 10 26.40 -24.77 -28.56
C THR A 10 26.88 -24.91 -27.11
N ILE A 11 28.12 -25.35 -26.88
CA ILE A 11 28.71 -25.45 -25.54
C ILE A 11 28.80 -24.07 -24.88
N PHE A 12 29.31 -23.06 -25.59
CA PHE A 12 29.41 -21.70 -25.04
C PHE A 12 28.03 -21.08 -24.79
N LEU A 13 27.06 -21.31 -25.69
CA LEU A 13 25.70 -20.80 -25.54
C LEU A 13 25.04 -21.38 -24.28
N THR A 14 25.10 -22.70 -24.13
CA THR A 14 24.51 -23.41 -22.98
C THR A 14 25.19 -23.01 -21.68
N LEU A 15 26.52 -22.90 -21.66
CA LEU A 15 27.26 -22.45 -20.49
C LEU A 15 26.96 -21.00 -20.12
N GLY A 16 26.82 -20.12 -21.12
CA GLY A 16 26.41 -18.73 -20.93
C GLY A 16 25.04 -18.61 -20.27
N PHE A 17 24.04 -19.32 -20.77
CA PHE A 17 22.71 -19.34 -20.12
C PHE A 17 22.74 -20.00 -18.74
N LEU A 18 23.54 -21.04 -18.53
CA LEU A 18 23.69 -21.68 -17.23
C LEU A 18 24.32 -20.72 -16.20
N MET A 19 25.37 -19.97 -16.58
CA MET A 19 25.93 -18.93 -15.71
C MET A 19 24.93 -17.81 -15.45
N LEU A 20 24.15 -17.41 -16.45
CA LEU A 20 23.12 -16.39 -16.26
C LEU A 20 22.06 -16.85 -15.24
N MET A 21 21.68 -18.13 -15.28
CA MET A 21 20.83 -18.74 -14.24
C MET A 21 21.53 -18.79 -12.89
N ALA A 22 22.83 -19.13 -12.86
CA ALA A 22 23.61 -19.21 -11.64
C ALA A 22 23.70 -17.86 -10.89
N GLU A 23 23.70 -16.73 -11.60
CA GLU A 23 23.64 -15.39 -10.98
C GLU A 23 22.38 -15.19 -10.14
N VAL A 24 21.24 -15.82 -10.49
CA VAL A 24 20.02 -15.76 -9.65
C VAL A 24 20.24 -16.45 -8.30
N PHE A 25 20.92 -17.59 -8.33
CA PHE A 25 21.16 -18.40 -7.13
C PHE A 25 22.29 -17.84 -6.27
N ILE A 26 23.33 -17.31 -6.92
CA ILE A 26 24.52 -16.73 -6.30
C ILE A 26 24.63 -15.29 -6.81
N PRO A 27 23.88 -14.33 -6.21
CA PRO A 27 23.92 -12.95 -6.63
C PRO A 27 25.32 -12.38 -6.33
N SER A 28 26.15 -12.39 -7.37
CA SER A 28 27.56 -12.00 -7.31
C SER A 28 27.75 -10.50 -7.52
N GLY A 29 26.65 -9.76 -7.65
CA GLY A 29 26.65 -8.36 -8.04
C GLY A 29 26.84 -8.17 -9.55
N GLY A 30 26.54 -9.19 -10.35
CA GLY A 30 26.68 -9.16 -11.81
C GLY A 30 28.03 -9.66 -12.35
N LEU A 31 28.92 -10.20 -11.51
CA LEU A 31 30.21 -10.74 -11.96
C LEU A 31 30.01 -12.06 -12.75
N ILE A 32 29.17 -12.96 -12.26
CA ILE A 32 28.76 -14.19 -12.96
C ILE A 32 27.95 -13.81 -14.20
N GLY A 33 27.09 -12.80 -14.13
CA GLY A 33 26.38 -12.22 -15.27
C GLY A 33 27.31 -11.68 -16.36
N LEU A 34 28.40 -11.01 -15.98
CA LEU A 34 29.41 -10.53 -16.93
C LEU A 34 30.11 -11.71 -17.62
N ALA A 35 30.48 -12.74 -16.87
CA ALA A 35 31.03 -13.96 -17.44
C ALA A 35 30.02 -14.70 -18.33
N ALA A 36 28.73 -14.71 -17.98
CA ALA A 36 27.68 -15.23 -18.85
C ALA A 36 27.64 -14.49 -20.19
N LEU A 37 27.70 -13.15 -20.17
CA LEU A 37 27.75 -12.33 -21.38
C LEU A 37 28.99 -12.61 -22.24
N THR A 38 30.15 -12.85 -21.64
CA THR A 38 31.35 -13.22 -22.41
C THR A 38 31.15 -14.58 -23.09
N PHE A 39 30.62 -15.59 -22.39
CA PHE A 39 30.32 -16.90 -23.00
C PHE A 39 29.29 -16.81 -24.14
N LEU A 40 28.23 -16.02 -23.96
CA LEU A 40 27.23 -15.79 -25.00
C LEU A 40 27.83 -15.06 -26.22
N GLY A 41 28.71 -14.08 -25.98
CA GLY A 41 29.47 -13.40 -27.03
C GLY A 41 30.44 -14.33 -27.77
N LEU A 42 31.17 -15.19 -27.04
CA LEU A 42 32.05 -16.21 -27.61
C LEU A 42 31.27 -17.20 -28.48
N SER A 43 30.08 -17.63 -28.02
CA SER A 43 29.20 -18.48 -28.82
C SER A 43 28.84 -17.83 -30.17
N LEU A 44 28.40 -16.57 -30.16
CA LEU A 44 28.05 -15.85 -31.38
C LEU A 44 29.26 -15.65 -32.28
N TRP A 45 30.38 -15.19 -31.73
CA TRP A 45 31.61 -14.99 -32.49
C TRP A 45 32.04 -16.28 -33.20
N HIS A 46 32.08 -17.39 -32.47
CA HIS A 46 32.44 -18.69 -33.04
C HIS A 46 31.45 -19.11 -34.13
N ALA A 47 30.15 -18.89 -33.95
CA ALA A 47 29.15 -19.21 -34.95
C ALA A 47 29.31 -18.38 -36.24
N PHE A 48 29.54 -17.07 -36.12
CA PHE A 48 29.80 -16.18 -37.25
C PHE A 48 31.13 -16.46 -37.96
N SER A 49 32.15 -16.93 -37.24
CA SER A 49 33.44 -17.30 -37.82
C SER A 49 33.36 -18.48 -38.78
N TYR A 50 32.38 -19.38 -38.63
CA TYR A 50 32.18 -20.49 -39.57
C TYR A 50 31.27 -20.12 -40.74
N SER A 51 30.14 -19.46 -40.48
CA SER A 51 29.19 -19.08 -41.52
C SER A 51 28.22 -18.02 -41.03
N THR A 52 27.88 -17.08 -41.91
CA THR A 52 26.89 -16.04 -41.64
C THR A 52 25.50 -16.63 -41.34
N SER A 53 25.09 -17.70 -42.04
CA SER A 53 23.78 -18.33 -41.81
C SER A 53 23.70 -19.01 -40.44
N LEU A 54 24.80 -19.63 -40.00
CA LEU A 54 24.91 -20.23 -38.68
C LEU A 54 24.86 -19.17 -37.58
N GLY A 55 25.66 -18.10 -37.73
CA GLY A 55 25.66 -16.96 -36.81
C GLY A 55 24.28 -16.33 -36.65
N LEU A 56 23.57 -16.09 -37.77
CA LEU A 56 22.20 -15.59 -37.76
C LEU A 56 21.22 -16.52 -37.03
N THR A 57 21.35 -17.83 -37.21
CA THR A 57 20.50 -18.82 -36.53
C THR A 57 20.69 -18.78 -35.01
N PHE A 58 21.94 -18.72 -34.55
CA PHE A 58 22.27 -18.59 -33.12
C PHE A 58 21.84 -17.24 -32.54
N MET A 59 22.03 -16.16 -33.30
CA MET A 59 21.57 -14.82 -32.90
C MET A 59 20.04 -14.78 -32.74
N LEU A 60 19.29 -15.36 -33.70
CA LEU A 60 17.83 -15.44 -33.61
C LEU A 60 17.39 -16.31 -32.42
N THR A 61 18.06 -17.45 -32.21
CA THR A 61 17.81 -18.30 -31.05
C THR A 61 18.03 -17.54 -29.75
N MET A 62 19.14 -16.81 -29.63
CA MET A 62 19.45 -16.00 -28.46
C MET A 62 18.44 -14.87 -28.27
N ALA A 63 18.03 -14.19 -29.34
CA ALA A 63 17.01 -13.14 -29.30
C ALA A 63 15.64 -13.65 -28.81
N ILE A 64 15.31 -14.92 -29.06
CA ILE A 64 14.09 -15.55 -28.56
C ILE A 64 14.28 -16.01 -27.11
N VAL A 65 15.36 -16.72 -26.79
CA VAL A 65 15.57 -17.34 -25.46
C VAL A 65 15.86 -16.30 -24.38
N LEU A 66 16.66 -15.28 -24.69
CA LEU A 66 17.07 -14.26 -23.73
C LEU A 66 15.91 -13.53 -23.05
N PRO A 67 14.86 -13.04 -23.74
CA PRO A 67 13.72 -12.41 -23.08
C PRO A 67 12.94 -13.37 -22.17
N PHE A 68 12.81 -14.66 -22.52
CA PHE A 68 12.20 -15.64 -21.61
C PHE A 68 13.02 -15.80 -20.34
N VAL A 69 14.34 -15.91 -20.48
CA VAL A 69 15.27 -16.02 -19.37
C VAL A 69 15.23 -14.77 -18.48
N VAL A 70 15.29 -13.58 -19.07
CA VAL A 70 15.23 -12.31 -18.33
C VAL A 70 13.87 -12.15 -17.64
N SER A 71 12.77 -12.47 -18.33
CA SER A 71 11.42 -12.45 -17.74
C SER A 71 11.32 -13.41 -16.55
N PHE A 72 11.86 -14.62 -16.68
CA PHE A 72 11.95 -15.59 -15.59
C PHE A 72 12.80 -15.07 -14.43
N MET A 73 13.95 -14.44 -14.71
CA MET A 73 14.80 -13.82 -13.68
C MET A 73 14.06 -12.70 -12.94
N ILE A 74 13.37 -11.79 -13.64
CA ILE A 74 12.59 -10.70 -13.02
C ILE A 74 11.46 -11.27 -12.16
N TYR A 75 10.77 -12.32 -12.64
CA TYR A 75 9.73 -13.00 -11.86
C TYR A 75 10.28 -13.72 -10.63
N MET A 76 11.46 -14.31 -10.73
CA MET A 76 12.12 -15.01 -9.63
C MET A 76 12.79 -14.05 -8.64
N TRP A 77 13.21 -12.87 -9.11
CA TRP A 77 13.92 -11.84 -8.34
C TRP A 77 13.27 -11.55 -6.97
N PRO A 78 11.96 -11.23 -6.86
CA PRO A 78 11.32 -10.97 -5.57
C PRO A 78 11.20 -12.19 -4.65
N ARG A 79 11.45 -13.42 -5.16
CA ARG A 79 11.50 -14.63 -4.33
C ARG A 79 12.89 -14.94 -3.79
N THR A 80 13.93 -14.29 -4.31
CA THR A 80 15.29 -14.46 -3.80
C THR A 80 15.49 -13.67 -2.50
N PRO A 81 16.33 -14.16 -1.56
CA PRO A 81 16.56 -13.49 -0.27
C PRO A 81 17.13 -12.07 -0.44
N LEU A 82 17.89 -11.82 -1.51
CA LEU A 82 18.45 -10.51 -1.81
C LEU A 82 17.43 -9.57 -2.47
N GLY A 83 16.59 -10.07 -3.38
CA GLY A 83 15.51 -9.29 -3.98
C GLY A 83 14.52 -8.80 -2.92
N ARG A 84 14.19 -9.63 -1.93
CA ARG A 84 13.40 -9.22 -0.75
C ARG A 84 14.11 -8.20 0.12
N ARG A 85 15.43 -8.32 0.31
CA ARG A 85 16.21 -7.35 1.08
C ARG A 85 16.31 -5.98 0.38
N MET A 86 16.28 -5.94 -0.95
CA MET A 86 16.20 -4.68 -1.71
C MET A 86 14.79 -4.11 -1.78
N ILE A 87 13.76 -4.98 -1.77
CA ILE A 87 12.35 -4.60 -1.70
C ILE A 87 11.90 -4.30 -0.26
N LEU A 88 12.76 -4.50 0.74
CA LEU A 88 12.42 -4.31 2.15
C LEU A 88 11.98 -2.87 2.40
N ALA A 89 10.66 -2.72 2.41
CA ALA A 89 9.92 -1.65 3.02
C ALA A 89 10.22 -1.63 4.54
N PRO A 90 9.87 -0.53 5.22
CA PRO A 90 10.60 0.06 6.36
C PRO A 90 10.73 -0.86 7.59
N PRO A 91 11.72 -0.58 8.46
CA PRO A 91 12.04 -1.43 9.60
C PRO A 91 10.87 -1.49 10.58
N GLY A 92 10.46 -2.71 10.92
CA GLY A 92 9.39 -2.97 11.88
C GLY A 92 9.30 -4.45 12.23
N GLU A 93 10.23 -4.86 13.09
CA GLU A 93 10.05 -5.85 14.17
C GLU A 93 9.76 -7.31 13.77
N ASP A 94 10.85 -8.08 13.88
CA ASP A 94 10.99 -9.40 14.49
C ASP A 94 10.41 -10.64 13.79
N GLU A 95 11.37 -11.50 13.44
CA GLU A 95 11.34 -12.98 13.47
C GLU A 95 9.99 -13.65 13.16
N GLU A 96 9.87 -14.17 11.93
CA GLU A 96 9.62 -15.60 11.66
C GLU A 96 9.48 -15.82 10.14
N GLU A 97 10.08 -16.93 9.68
CA GLU A 97 10.14 -17.51 8.32
C GLU A 97 9.17 -16.97 7.26
N PRO A 98 9.64 -16.53 6.06
CA PRO A 98 8.73 -15.97 5.09
C PRO A 98 8.80 -16.70 3.74
N ASP A 99 7.96 -17.73 3.60
CA ASP A 99 7.67 -18.39 2.32
C ASP A 99 6.20 -18.22 1.87
N ALA A 100 5.42 -17.32 2.49
CA ALA A 100 3.96 -17.29 2.29
C ALA A 100 3.33 -15.89 2.10
N GLU A 101 4.09 -14.83 1.85
CA GLU A 101 3.53 -13.46 1.89
C GLU A 101 2.51 -13.13 0.78
N SER A 102 2.71 -13.60 -0.46
CA SER A 102 1.77 -13.26 -1.56
C SER A 102 0.39 -13.92 -1.44
N PHE A 103 0.31 -15.14 -0.89
CA PHE A 103 -0.97 -15.78 -0.55
C PHE A 103 -1.56 -15.23 0.74
N ARG A 104 -0.71 -14.89 1.73
CA ARG A 104 -1.16 -14.32 3.00
C ARG A 104 -1.66 -12.89 2.85
N GLU A 105 -1.19 -12.11 1.89
CA GLU A 105 -1.70 -10.74 1.68
C GLU A 105 -3.17 -10.74 1.25
N SER A 106 -3.56 -11.65 0.34
CA SER A 106 -4.98 -11.85 -0.02
C SER A 106 -5.80 -12.39 1.15
N GLU A 107 -5.28 -13.33 1.94
CA GLU A 107 -5.99 -13.79 3.15
C GLU A 107 -6.05 -12.73 4.25
N ARG A 108 -5.02 -11.90 4.41
CA ARG A 108 -4.92 -10.85 5.43
C ARG A 108 -5.91 -9.75 5.11
N SER A 109 -6.01 -9.32 3.85
CA SER A 109 -7.03 -8.36 3.41
C SER A 109 -8.45 -8.92 3.62
N LEU A 110 -8.70 -10.17 3.24
CA LEU A 110 -9.98 -10.86 3.50
C LEU A 110 -10.32 -10.97 5.00
N ARG A 111 -9.32 -11.10 5.88
CA ARG A 111 -9.51 -11.12 7.35
C ARG A 111 -9.71 -9.72 7.93
N LEU A 112 -9.08 -8.69 7.35
CA LEU A 112 -9.24 -7.29 7.74
C LEU A 112 -10.62 -6.77 7.32
N ASP A 113 -11.15 -7.20 6.18
CA ASP A 113 -12.50 -6.83 5.72
C ASP A 113 -13.58 -7.27 6.71
N ARG A 114 -13.37 -8.37 7.45
CA ARG A 114 -14.28 -8.82 8.51
C ARG A 114 -14.32 -7.90 9.72
N LEU A 115 -13.28 -7.11 9.94
CA LEU A 115 -13.19 -6.15 11.03
C LEU A 115 -13.88 -4.83 10.67
N VAL A 116 -14.28 -4.61 9.41
CA VAL A 116 -14.97 -3.38 9.00
C VAL A 116 -16.29 -3.27 9.74
N GLY A 117 -16.49 -2.14 10.42
CA GLY A 117 -17.63 -1.89 11.28
C GLY A 117 -17.38 -2.19 12.76
N GLU A 118 -16.35 -2.96 13.12
CA GLU A 118 -15.96 -3.22 14.50
C GLU A 118 -15.26 -2.01 15.15
N TYR A 119 -15.11 -2.07 16.47
CA TYR A 119 -14.47 -1.05 17.29
C TYR A 119 -13.17 -1.57 17.90
N GLY A 120 -12.21 -0.67 18.05
CA GLY A 120 -10.90 -0.96 18.61
C GLY A 120 -10.30 0.27 19.28
N LYS A 121 -9.03 0.16 19.67
CA LYS A 121 -8.30 1.22 20.37
C LYS A 121 -6.98 1.51 19.69
N THR A 122 -6.59 2.78 19.57
CA THR A 122 -5.25 3.14 19.08
C THR A 122 -4.17 2.77 20.10
N LEU A 123 -3.09 2.15 19.64
CA LEU A 123 -1.91 1.84 20.45
C LEU A 123 -0.84 2.92 20.28
N THR A 124 -0.65 3.39 19.05
CA THR A 124 0.25 4.51 18.73
C THR A 124 -0.56 5.67 18.14
N PRO A 125 -0.05 6.91 18.18
CA PRO A 125 -0.72 8.01 17.49
C PRO A 125 -0.71 7.76 15.97
N LEU A 126 -1.87 7.88 15.33
CA LEU A 126 -2.03 7.68 13.89
C LEU A 126 -1.77 9.01 13.15
N ARG A 127 -0.70 9.07 12.33
CA ARG A 127 -0.32 10.26 11.54
C ARG A 127 0.36 9.92 10.19
N PRO A 128 -0.39 9.64 9.12
CA PRO A 128 -1.74 9.07 9.15
C PRO A 128 -1.71 7.58 9.54
N SER A 129 -0.56 6.93 9.53
CA SER A 129 -0.42 5.52 9.93
C SER A 129 0.00 5.35 11.38
N GLY A 130 -0.28 4.16 11.91
CA GLY A 130 0.19 3.68 13.21
C GLY A 130 -0.46 2.33 13.55
N ALA A 131 -0.49 1.98 14.83
CA ALA A 131 -0.96 0.69 15.30
C ALA A 131 -2.25 0.83 16.10
N VAL A 132 -3.18 -0.11 15.89
CA VAL A 132 -4.45 -0.24 16.61
C VAL A 132 -4.61 -1.64 17.17
N GLU A 133 -5.46 -1.78 18.18
CA GLU A 133 -5.88 -3.05 18.75
C GLU A 133 -7.34 -3.32 18.40
N PHE A 134 -7.60 -4.45 17.74
CA PHE A 134 -8.93 -4.99 17.45
C PHE A 134 -8.94 -6.47 17.83
N ASN A 135 -9.96 -6.92 18.56
CA ASN A 135 -10.07 -8.31 19.04
C ASN A 135 -8.78 -8.82 19.72
N ASN A 136 -8.19 -8.01 20.61
CA ASN A 136 -6.95 -8.32 21.32
C ASN A 136 -5.74 -8.57 20.40
N ARG A 137 -5.78 -8.07 19.16
CA ARG A 137 -4.69 -8.18 18.18
C ARG A 137 -4.22 -6.80 17.76
N ARG A 138 -2.89 -6.61 17.74
CA ARG A 138 -2.24 -5.44 17.17
C ARG A 138 -2.25 -5.51 15.64
N LEU A 139 -2.75 -4.45 15.00
CA LEU A 139 -2.90 -4.31 13.55
C LEU A 139 -2.37 -2.94 13.10
N ASP A 140 -1.89 -2.87 11.86
CA ASP A 140 -1.55 -1.60 11.22
C ASP A 140 -2.81 -0.91 10.73
N ALA A 141 -2.90 0.39 11.00
CA ALA A 141 -4.05 1.19 10.62
C ALA A 141 -3.64 2.55 10.07
N LEU A 142 -4.56 3.10 9.28
CA LEU A 142 -4.48 4.41 8.69
C LEU A 142 -5.70 5.23 9.13
N ALA A 143 -5.46 6.39 9.72
CA ALA A 143 -6.51 7.34 10.06
C ALA A 143 -7.20 7.83 8.79
N GLU A 144 -8.53 7.72 8.74
CA GLU A 144 -9.33 8.25 7.64
C GLU A 144 -9.16 9.77 7.51
N GLU A 145 -9.12 10.46 8.65
CA GLU A 145 -8.95 11.90 8.72
C GLU A 145 -8.11 12.31 9.92
N GLY A 146 -7.28 13.34 9.71
CA GLY A 146 -6.54 14.00 10.77
C GLY A 146 -5.58 13.09 11.54
N LEU A 147 -5.39 13.46 12.81
CA LEU A 147 -4.49 12.82 13.75
C LEU A 147 -5.33 12.16 14.83
N VAL A 148 -5.13 10.86 15.02
CA VAL A 148 -5.78 10.14 16.12
C VAL A 148 -4.75 9.88 17.20
N PRO A 149 -4.89 10.45 18.42
CA PRO A 149 -3.97 10.19 19.52
C PRO A 149 -3.96 8.72 19.92
N ALA A 150 -2.89 8.27 20.60
CA ALA A 150 -2.86 6.95 21.21
C ALA A 150 -3.93 6.81 22.31
N GLY A 151 -4.45 5.60 22.48
CA GLY A 151 -5.44 5.26 23.50
C GLY A 151 -6.88 5.67 23.19
N LYS A 152 -7.18 6.15 21.98
CA LYS A 152 -8.53 6.55 21.57
C LYS A 152 -9.31 5.41 20.94
N LEU A 153 -10.62 5.40 21.16
CA LEU A 153 -11.53 4.48 20.49
C LEU A 153 -11.67 4.84 19.03
N VAL A 154 -11.61 3.82 18.18
CA VAL A 154 -11.72 3.95 16.74
C VAL A 154 -12.64 2.88 16.18
N ARG A 155 -13.30 3.18 15.06
CA ARG A 155 -14.09 2.24 14.28
C ARG A 155 -13.41 1.97 12.95
N ALA A 156 -13.38 0.71 12.54
CA ALA A 156 -12.91 0.33 11.22
C ALA A 156 -13.93 0.74 10.14
N VAL A 157 -13.49 1.54 9.17
CA VAL A 157 -14.34 2.04 8.07
C VAL A 157 -14.04 1.38 6.73
N GLY A 158 -12.88 0.74 6.60
CA GLY A 158 -12.49 0.02 5.38
C GLY A 158 -11.09 -0.55 5.47
N THR A 159 -10.57 -1.03 4.35
CA THR A 159 -9.22 -1.61 4.24
C THR A 159 -8.49 -1.01 3.04
N ARG A 160 -7.17 -0.87 3.14
CA ARG A 160 -6.29 -0.48 2.03
C ARG A 160 -5.05 -1.35 2.04
N GLY A 161 -5.00 -2.35 1.15
CA GLY A 161 -3.94 -3.35 1.13
C GLY A 161 -3.90 -4.12 2.46
N CYS A 162 -2.78 -4.03 3.17
CA CYS A 162 -2.58 -4.66 4.48
C CYS A 162 -2.95 -3.77 5.69
N GLN A 163 -3.50 -2.57 5.48
CA GLN A 163 -3.83 -1.63 6.56
C GLN A 163 -5.33 -1.43 6.74
N LEU A 164 -5.78 -1.32 7.98
CA LEU A 164 -7.17 -1.00 8.33
C LEU A 164 -7.38 0.51 8.31
N ILE A 165 -8.36 1.00 7.57
CA ILE A 165 -8.75 2.42 7.63
C ILE A 165 -9.66 2.59 8.84
N VAL A 166 -9.32 3.52 9.73
CA VAL A 166 -10.03 3.73 10.98
C VAL A 166 -10.43 5.19 11.18
N ARG A 167 -11.60 5.40 11.78
CA ARG A 167 -12.13 6.71 12.18
C ARG A 167 -12.22 6.79 13.69
N GLN A 168 -11.82 7.91 14.29
CA GLN A 168 -12.04 8.15 15.72
C GLN A 168 -13.53 8.20 16.02
N VAL A 169 -13.94 7.59 17.14
CA VAL A 169 -15.31 7.69 17.65
C VAL A 169 -15.31 8.48 18.95
N ASP A 170 -16.25 9.42 19.08
CA ASP A 170 -16.39 10.23 20.28
C ASP A 170 -17.13 9.45 21.38
N GLU A 171 -16.47 9.33 22.52
CA GLU A 171 -16.88 8.55 23.70
C GLU A 171 -18.21 9.03 24.32
N THR A 172 -18.60 10.28 24.01
CA THR A 172 -19.79 10.97 24.54
C THR A 172 -21.12 10.28 24.22
N MET A 173 -21.20 9.45 23.17
CA MET A 173 -22.43 8.76 22.78
C MET A 173 -22.73 7.53 23.66
N MET A 174 -21.72 6.92 24.28
CA MET A 174 -21.89 5.67 25.06
C MET A 174 -22.42 5.93 26.47
N SER A 175 -22.09 7.09 27.06
CA SER A 175 -22.53 7.50 28.39
C SER A 175 -24.05 7.69 28.48
N GLN A 176 -24.68 8.13 27.39
CA GLN A 176 -26.13 8.39 27.36
C GLN A 176 -26.96 7.09 27.27
N LEU A 177 -26.40 6.02 26.72
CA LEU A 177 -27.07 4.71 26.66
C LEU A 177 -26.91 3.91 27.97
N ILE A 178 -25.87 4.18 28.76
CA ILE A 178 -25.62 3.50 30.04
C ILE A 178 -26.31 4.24 31.22
N HIS A 179 -26.49 5.56 31.16
CA HIS A 179 -27.15 6.34 32.23
C HIS A 179 -28.67 6.55 32.04
N GLY A 180 -29.27 6.11 30.93
CA GLY A 180 -30.70 6.32 30.66
C GLY A 180 -31.68 5.42 31.45
N ASP A 181 -31.19 4.38 32.13
CA ASP A 181 -32.02 3.37 32.81
C ASP A 181 -32.05 3.47 34.35
N LEU A 182 -31.51 4.55 34.94
CA LEU A 182 -31.45 4.71 36.40
C LEU A 182 -32.23 5.92 36.97
N ASP A 183 -33.01 6.63 36.16
CA ASP A 183 -33.85 7.76 36.60
C ASP A 183 -35.36 7.43 36.56
N LEU A 184 -35.74 6.21 36.94
CA LEU A 184 -37.14 5.84 37.18
C LEU A 184 -37.32 5.29 38.60
N ASP A 185 -37.18 6.14 39.63
CA ASP A 185 -37.88 5.93 40.92
C ASP A 185 -37.77 7.07 41.96
N SER A 186 -37.60 8.34 41.56
CA SER A 186 -37.95 9.42 42.49
C SER A 186 -38.61 10.60 41.76
N HIS A 187 -39.89 10.79 42.10
CA HIS A 187 -40.79 11.91 41.78
C HIS A 187 -41.98 11.58 40.85
N ALA A 188 -42.78 10.60 41.23
CA ALA A 188 -44.25 10.75 41.24
C ALA A 188 -44.61 11.20 42.68
N GLU A 189 -45.50 12.12 43.01
CA GLU A 189 -46.67 12.70 42.36
C GLU A 189 -47.09 13.89 43.24
N SER A 190 -47.40 15.07 42.69
CA SER A 190 -48.50 15.93 43.21
C SER A 190 -48.77 17.10 42.26
N PRO A 191 -49.84 17.04 41.44
CA PRO A 191 -50.24 18.14 40.58
C PRO A 191 -51.31 18.99 41.27
N ARG A 192 -51.04 20.29 41.47
CA ARG A 192 -52.12 21.29 41.53
C ARG A 192 -51.60 22.71 41.32
N ASN A 193 -51.75 23.20 40.10
CA ASN A 193 -51.95 24.63 39.85
C ASN A 193 -53.47 24.86 39.84
N PRO A 194 -53.97 25.88 40.55
CA PRO A 194 -54.68 26.90 39.76
C PRO A 194 -54.45 28.33 40.28
N ASP A 195 -54.48 29.23 39.29
CA ASP A 195 -54.90 30.62 39.37
C ASP A 195 -54.11 31.61 40.23
N GLY A 196 -53.75 32.74 39.59
CA GLY A 196 -53.52 33.98 40.32
C GLY A 196 -52.52 34.92 39.70
N THR A 197 -52.98 35.66 38.69
CA THR A 197 -52.83 37.13 38.58
C THR A 197 -51.49 37.81 38.85
N ALA A 198 -51.18 38.71 37.91
CA ALA A 198 -50.71 40.08 38.10
C ALA A 198 -49.26 40.36 37.69
N THR A 199 -49.15 41.27 36.70
CA THR A 199 -48.34 42.51 36.80
C THR A 199 -46.83 42.30 36.62
N THR A 200 -46.05 43.04 35.83
CA THR A 200 -46.22 44.21 34.96
C THR A 200 -44.81 44.57 34.46
N ASN A 201 -44.76 45.44 33.45
CA ASN A 201 -43.62 46.22 32.92
C ASN A 201 -42.72 45.52 31.89
N GLN A 202 -42.88 45.86 30.60
CA GLN A 202 -42.43 47.08 29.91
C GLN A 202 -40.91 47.06 29.66
N THR A 203 -40.50 46.87 28.40
CA THR A 203 -40.21 47.94 27.41
C THR A 203 -38.74 48.36 27.53
N THR A 204 -37.96 48.19 26.45
CA THR A 204 -37.30 49.31 25.76
C THR A 204 -36.24 48.83 24.76
N ALA A 205 -36.39 49.38 23.56
CA ALA A 205 -35.39 49.71 22.55
C ALA A 205 -34.83 48.65 21.60
N ALA A 206 -35.06 49.00 20.33
CA ALA A 206 -34.61 48.43 19.09
C ALA A 206 -33.25 49.07 18.63
N PRO A 207 -32.69 48.64 17.48
CA PRO A 207 -31.29 48.80 16.97
C PRO A 207 -30.97 50.22 16.41
N PRO A 208 -29.84 50.54 15.69
CA PRO A 208 -29.23 49.79 14.56
C PRO A 208 -27.70 50.02 14.32
N GLU A 209 -27.24 49.67 13.11
CA GLU A 209 -26.00 50.13 12.44
C GLU A 209 -24.73 49.31 12.72
N GLN A 210 -23.90 48.89 11.75
CA GLN A 210 -23.72 49.27 10.35
C GLN A 210 -22.81 48.22 9.66
N SER A 211 -23.10 47.87 8.40
CA SER A 211 -22.18 47.34 7.37
C SER A 211 -21.06 48.38 7.05
N PRO A 212 -20.03 48.20 6.16
CA PRO A 212 -19.94 47.25 5.04
C PRO A 212 -18.54 46.74 4.58
N SER A 213 -18.59 45.84 3.59
CA SER A 213 -17.70 45.74 2.40
C SER A 213 -16.22 45.33 2.52
N THR A 214 -15.83 44.29 1.76
CA THR A 214 -14.78 44.30 0.68
C THR A 214 -14.41 42.84 0.36
N GLN A 215 -15.00 42.25 -0.69
CA GLN A 215 -14.39 41.97 -2.00
C GLN A 215 -13.06 41.16 -1.98
N ALA A 216 -13.11 39.94 -2.52
CA ALA A 216 -11.98 39.35 -3.26
C ALA A 216 -12.50 38.34 -4.30
N GLN A 217 -12.01 38.50 -5.53
CA GLN A 217 -12.46 37.95 -6.81
C GLN A 217 -12.03 36.49 -7.08
N PRO A 218 -12.63 35.85 -8.12
CA PRO A 218 -12.34 34.47 -8.53
C PRO A 218 -11.12 34.36 -9.47
N GLN A 219 -10.35 33.28 -9.33
CA GLN A 219 -9.16 33.00 -10.14
C GLN A 219 -9.50 32.60 -11.59
N PRO A 220 -8.66 32.97 -12.59
CA PRO A 220 -8.88 32.68 -13.99
C PRO A 220 -8.42 31.26 -14.41
N ARG A 221 -9.22 30.61 -15.25
CA ARG A 221 -8.89 29.34 -15.93
C ARG A 221 -7.87 29.58 -17.05
N ARG A 222 -6.81 28.77 -17.12
CA ARG A 222 -5.89 28.71 -18.27
C ARG A 222 -6.55 27.99 -19.45
N PRO A 223 -6.39 28.47 -20.70
CA PRO A 223 -6.72 27.72 -21.90
C PRO A 223 -5.54 26.85 -22.38
N LEU A 224 -5.91 25.66 -22.89
CA LEU A 224 -5.07 24.68 -23.60
C LEU A 224 -5.04 25.04 -25.09
N SER A 225 -3.88 25.40 -25.63
CA SER A 225 -3.57 25.29 -27.06
C SER A 225 -2.07 25.51 -27.25
N ASP A 226 -1.40 24.49 -27.78
CA ASP A 226 -0.29 24.57 -28.76
C ASP A 226 0.55 23.29 -28.68
N PHE A 227 0.10 22.26 -29.40
CA PHE A 227 0.92 21.12 -29.78
C PHE A 227 0.80 21.00 -31.30
N ASN A 228 1.73 21.63 -32.01
CA ASN A 228 1.97 21.41 -33.43
C ASN A 228 3.47 21.11 -33.57
N LEU A 229 3.79 19.90 -34.03
CA LEU A 229 5.14 19.48 -34.39
C LEU A 229 5.11 19.21 -35.90
N ASP A 230 5.72 20.12 -36.65
CA ASP A 230 6.32 19.84 -37.96
C ASP A 230 7.63 19.05 -37.77
#